data_AF-A0A6A4GNU9-F1
#
_entry.id   AF-A0A6A4GNU9-F1
#
_cell.length_a   1.000
_cell.length_b   1.000
_cell.length_c   1.000
_cell.angle_alpha   90.00
_cell.angle_beta   90.00
_cell.angle_gamma   90.00
#
_symmetry.space_group_name_H-M   'P 1'
#
loop_
_entity.id
_entity.type
_entity.pdbx_description
1 polymer ?
#
loop_
_entity_poly.entity_id
_entity_poly.type
_entity_poly.pdbx_seq_one_letter_code
_entity_poly.pdbx_strand_id
1 'polypeptide(L)'
;MKFEFKKSIADFEDVNQRVVDKEDFLFVFGRAFNRAFTVATVKAAFEATGVFPFNPRVIRPEQLKPAEATSVKGSFALTQTSPVRAIISSFRTYQATTTTLDASPTHALPPEPIASSSHLPLTHPSPVASSTQLAPTSPSCTSSRRFHDETDDPVDTPSKRMRILSSSLASTSSGSFLTSKNPYTSNTPFPRLLEKKPLNLAAPKWSLLEQSGGEEYRSHLSMEAENERLTGALKNAKSHLDAYKEREEIYAAQAVIQDLTLEKMNQALHAKEEKKRRKNAKADNEVLPNQGLGRLWTDTHVLEFQERKRDRLAEELAQKESRKAARVSKKTKKAALEDEWKEIQEEHAVACLNWNTTCEGLQSQGVIKKRDLPKKPTHITKKALTALCLKDFDTDNDMDGDGDGNDGDGND
;
A
#
# COMPACT_ATOMS: atom_id res chain seq x y z
N MET A 1 39.25 -11.39 23.81
CA MET A 1 38.14 -12.29 24.22
C MET A 1 38.37 -13.75 23.86
N LYS A 2 38.48 -14.14 22.58
CA LYS A 2 38.64 -15.56 22.19
C LYS A 2 39.79 -16.29 22.91
N PHE A 3 40.95 -15.62 23.06
CA PHE A 3 42.11 -16.16 23.78
C PHE A 3 41.82 -16.43 25.27
N GLU A 4 41.33 -15.42 26.00
CA GLU A 4 40.97 -15.55 27.43
C GLU A 4 39.85 -16.57 27.68
N PHE A 5 38.93 -16.74 26.72
CA PHE A 5 37.89 -17.75 26.83
C PHE A 5 38.44 -19.17 26.72
N LYS A 6 39.30 -19.44 25.73
CA LYS A 6 39.99 -20.74 25.62
C LYS A 6 40.85 -21.05 26.84
N LYS A 7 41.57 -20.04 27.34
CA LYS A 7 42.37 -20.17 28.57
C LYS A 7 41.47 -20.48 29.78
N SER A 8 40.33 -19.80 29.90
CA SER A 8 39.41 -20.03 31.03
C SER A 8 38.72 -21.39 30.97
N ILE A 9 38.48 -21.93 29.77
CA ILE A 9 38.01 -23.32 29.57
C ILE A 9 39.10 -24.29 30.04
N ALA A 10 40.34 -24.12 29.59
CA ALA A 10 41.46 -24.98 30.00
C ALA A 10 41.70 -24.94 31.53
N ASP A 11 41.70 -23.73 32.13
CA ASP A 11 41.81 -23.55 33.59
C ASP A 11 40.66 -24.27 34.34
N PHE A 12 39.46 -24.31 33.75
CA PHE A 12 38.30 -24.97 34.35
C PHE A 12 38.42 -26.50 34.24
N GLU A 13 38.77 -27.02 33.07
CA GLU A 13 38.90 -28.45 32.80
C GLU A 13 40.03 -29.08 33.64
N ASP A 14 41.15 -28.37 33.83
CA ASP A 14 42.26 -28.80 34.68
C ASP A 14 41.88 -28.91 36.17
N VAL A 15 41.12 -27.94 36.68
CA VAL A 15 40.69 -27.92 38.10
C VAL A 15 39.58 -28.93 38.38
N ASN A 16 38.62 -29.08 37.46
CA ASN A 16 37.43 -29.89 37.68
C ASN A 16 37.52 -31.30 37.08
N GLN A 17 38.56 -31.59 36.29
CA GLN A 17 38.80 -32.87 35.60
C GLN A 17 37.57 -33.33 34.78
N ARG A 18 36.80 -32.37 34.25
CA ARG A 18 35.64 -32.60 33.38
C ARG A 18 35.47 -31.46 32.38
N VAL A 19 34.80 -31.75 31.27
CA VAL A 19 34.47 -30.76 30.23
C VAL A 19 33.43 -29.75 30.75
N VAL A 20 33.48 -28.52 30.25
CA VAL A 20 32.54 -27.44 30.59
C VAL A 20 31.12 -27.81 30.14
N ASP A 21 30.18 -27.90 31.09
CA ASP A 21 28.76 -28.13 30.81
C ASP A 21 27.99 -26.81 30.68
N LYS A 22 26.70 -26.91 30.33
CA LYS A 22 25.82 -25.73 30.17
C LYS A 22 25.69 -24.91 31.46
N GLU A 23 25.73 -25.57 32.62
CA GLU A 23 25.61 -24.92 33.93
C GLU A 23 26.87 -24.10 34.27
N ASP A 24 28.04 -24.50 33.79
CA ASP A 24 29.32 -23.84 34.05
C ASP A 24 29.61 -22.69 33.07
N PHE A 25 28.90 -22.65 31.94
CA PHE A 25 29.18 -21.71 30.85
C PHE A 25 29.23 -20.26 31.33
N LEU A 26 28.26 -19.82 32.15
CA LEU A 26 28.22 -18.45 32.64
C LEU A 26 29.41 -18.11 33.54
N PHE A 27 29.87 -19.08 34.34
CA PHE A 27 31.04 -18.90 35.21
C PHE A 27 32.34 -18.79 34.40
N VAL A 28 32.57 -19.73 33.48
CA VAL A 28 33.77 -19.74 32.61
C VAL A 28 33.80 -18.52 31.68
N PHE A 29 32.65 -18.18 31.08
CA PHE A 29 32.50 -16.99 30.24
C PHE A 29 32.70 -15.71 31.05
N GLY A 30 32.09 -15.58 32.23
CA GLY A 30 32.23 -14.39 33.08
C GLY A 30 33.68 -14.14 33.49
N ARG A 31 34.42 -15.21 33.85
CA ARG A 31 35.85 -15.14 34.17
C ARG A 31 36.68 -14.69 32.97
N ALA A 32 36.44 -15.28 31.81
CA ALA A 32 37.10 -14.89 30.56
C ALA A 32 36.78 -13.46 30.15
N PHE A 33 35.53 -13.04 30.31
CA PHE A 33 35.05 -11.71 29.97
C PHE A 33 35.76 -10.67 30.83
N ASN A 34 35.75 -10.84 32.16
CA ASN A 34 36.43 -9.93 33.08
C ASN A 34 37.94 -9.84 32.81
N ARG A 35 38.59 -10.96 32.47
CA ARG A 35 40.02 -10.96 32.08
C ARG A 35 40.26 -10.27 30.73
N ALA A 36 39.37 -10.44 29.77
CA ALA A 36 39.49 -9.81 28.46
C ALA A 36 39.12 -8.32 28.47
N PHE A 37 38.38 -7.85 29.47
CA PHE A 37 37.88 -6.48 29.58
C PHE A 37 38.85 -5.56 30.32
N THR A 38 40.08 -5.47 29.80
CA THR A 38 41.11 -4.57 30.31
C THR A 38 41.00 -3.17 29.68
N VAL A 39 41.57 -2.16 30.33
CA VAL A 39 41.62 -0.80 29.76
C VAL A 39 42.28 -0.79 28.38
N ALA A 40 43.32 -1.61 28.18
CA ALA A 40 44.03 -1.70 26.91
C ALA A 40 43.14 -2.27 25.79
N THR A 41 42.40 -3.35 26.05
CA THR A 41 41.50 -3.97 25.06
C THR A 41 40.28 -3.11 24.77
N VAL A 42 39.74 -2.40 25.76
CA VAL A 42 38.67 -1.42 25.56
C VAL A 42 39.16 -0.28 24.67
N LYS A 43 40.32 0.33 24.98
CA LYS A 43 40.91 1.38 24.15
C LYS A 43 41.16 0.89 22.71
N ALA A 44 41.75 -0.29 22.54
CA ALA A 44 41.98 -0.89 21.23
C ALA A 44 40.67 -1.12 20.45
N ALA A 45 39.59 -1.50 21.13
CA ALA A 45 38.28 -1.65 20.48
C ALA A 45 37.70 -0.31 20.00
N PHE A 46 37.79 0.75 20.81
CA PHE A 46 37.37 2.10 20.42
C PHE A 46 38.25 2.72 19.32
N GLU A 47 39.53 2.40 19.32
CA GLU A 47 40.47 2.79 18.28
C GLU A 47 40.16 2.07 16.97
N ALA A 48 39.85 0.76 17.03
CA ALA A 48 39.46 -0.04 15.88
C ALA A 48 38.13 0.39 15.25
N THR A 49 37.18 0.91 16.04
CA THR A 49 35.96 1.54 15.51
C THR A 49 36.20 2.95 14.97
N GLY A 50 37.38 3.53 15.22
CA GLY A 50 37.72 4.91 14.85
C GLY A 50 36.94 5.96 15.64
N VAL A 51 36.29 5.57 16.75
CA VAL A 51 35.51 6.48 17.59
C VAL A 51 36.43 7.26 18.53
N PHE A 52 37.42 6.59 19.12
CA PHE A 52 38.35 7.24 20.05
C PHE A 52 39.78 6.66 19.95
N PRO A 53 40.79 7.47 19.61
CA PRO A 53 40.66 8.83 19.06
C PRO A 53 39.88 8.81 17.73
N PHE A 54 39.14 9.88 17.44
CA PHE A 54 38.33 9.94 16.22
C PHE A 54 39.23 9.81 14.99
N ASN A 55 38.99 8.76 14.19
CA ASN A 55 39.76 8.46 12.99
C ASN A 55 38.87 8.48 11.74
N PRO A 56 38.87 9.56 10.95
CA PRO A 56 38.01 9.71 9.78
C PRO A 56 38.35 8.76 8.62
N ARG A 57 39.46 8.01 8.70
CA ARG A 57 39.78 6.95 7.73
C ARG A 57 39.00 5.66 7.99
N VAL A 58 38.62 5.41 9.25
CA VAL A 58 37.87 4.22 9.67
C VAL A 58 36.38 4.50 9.59
N ILE A 59 35.95 5.65 10.12
CA ILE A 59 34.57 6.11 10.05
C ILE A 59 34.39 6.93 8.78
N ARG A 60 33.90 6.29 7.71
CA ARG A 60 33.67 7.00 6.44
C ARG A 60 32.46 7.94 6.56
N PRO A 61 32.42 9.06 5.82
CA PRO A 61 31.26 9.97 5.80
C PRO A 61 29.94 9.26 5.48
N GLU A 62 29.95 8.19 4.69
CA GLU A 62 28.76 7.41 4.35
C GLU A 62 28.25 6.54 5.51
N GLN A 63 29.10 6.25 6.51
CA GLN A 63 28.73 5.56 7.75
C GLN A 63 28.24 6.55 8.83
N LEU A 64 28.69 7.81 8.75
CA LEU A 64 28.14 8.95 9.49
C LEU A 64 26.86 9.49 8.84
N LYS A 65 26.04 8.62 8.24
CA LYS A 65 24.67 9.04 7.94
C LYS A 65 24.08 9.51 9.27
N PRO A 66 23.64 10.79 9.37
CA PRO A 66 22.83 11.20 10.50
C PRO A 66 21.70 10.17 10.62
N ALA A 67 21.12 10.01 11.80
CA ALA A 67 19.89 9.23 11.96
C ALA A 67 18.67 9.88 11.21
N GLU A 68 18.92 10.56 10.09
CA GLU A 68 17.99 10.98 9.05
C GLU A 68 17.39 9.75 8.37
N ALA A 69 16.25 9.30 8.92
CA ALA A 69 15.09 8.74 8.21
C ALA A 69 14.35 7.63 8.99
N THR A 70 14.93 7.04 10.04
CA THR A 70 14.24 6.00 10.84
C THR A 70 13.82 6.46 12.24
N SER A 71 14.26 7.64 12.68
CA SER A 71 13.89 8.21 13.97
C SER A 71 12.78 9.26 13.87
N VAL A 72 11.56 8.82 13.51
CA VAL A 72 10.32 9.46 13.96
C VAL A 72 9.26 8.37 14.23
N LYS A 73 9.52 7.51 15.21
CA LYS A 73 8.43 6.92 16.03
C LYS A 73 8.12 7.85 17.20
N GLY A 74 7.94 9.13 16.90
CA GLY A 74 7.33 10.08 17.82
C GLY A 74 5.88 10.24 17.41
N SER A 75 4.99 9.35 17.87
CA SER A 75 3.60 9.78 18.03
C SER A 75 3.65 11.02 18.92
N PHE A 76 3.05 12.12 18.48
CA PHE A 76 3.01 13.35 19.27
C PHE A 76 2.54 13.01 20.69
N ALA A 77 3.33 13.34 21.72
CA ALA A 77 3.05 12.99 23.11
C ALA A 77 1.87 13.78 23.73
N LEU A 78 1.12 14.51 22.90
CA LEU A 78 -0.09 15.21 23.30
C LEU A 78 -1.28 14.37 22.88
N THR A 79 -1.97 13.80 23.86
CA THR A 79 -3.28 13.18 23.65
C THR A 79 -4.20 14.19 23.00
N GLN A 80 -4.56 13.97 21.74
CA GLN A 80 -5.47 14.85 21.03
C GLN A 80 -6.82 14.92 21.74
N THR A 81 -7.40 16.12 21.79
CA THR A 81 -8.70 16.35 22.43
C THR A 81 -9.79 15.51 21.75
N SER A 82 -10.84 15.16 22.49
CA SER A 82 -11.94 14.31 21.99
C SER A 82 -12.52 14.78 20.64
N PRO A 83 -12.76 16.09 20.40
CA PRO A 83 -13.27 16.57 19.12
C PRO A 83 -12.33 16.32 17.94
N VAL A 84 -11.03 16.49 18.15
CA VAL A 84 -10.00 16.22 17.13
C VAL A 84 -9.97 14.73 16.78
N ARG A 85 -10.04 13.85 17.78
CA ARG A 85 -10.13 12.40 17.57
C ARG A 85 -11.38 12.00 16.80
N ALA A 86 -12.53 12.65 17.05
CA ALA A 86 -13.77 12.42 16.33
C ALA A 86 -13.67 12.85 14.86
N ILE A 87 -13.04 13.99 14.57
CA ILE A 87 -12.78 14.45 13.20
C ILE A 87 -11.88 13.46 12.46
N ILE A 88 -10.73 13.09 13.05
CA ILE A 88 -9.79 12.13 12.45
C ILE A 88 -10.47 10.77 12.20
N SER A 89 -11.25 10.28 13.17
CA SER A 89 -12.02 9.04 13.01
C SER A 89 -13.04 9.13 11.88
N SER A 90 -13.71 10.27 11.72
CA SER A 90 -14.66 10.51 10.64
C SER A 90 -13.99 10.48 9.27
N PHE A 91 -12.80 11.09 9.13
CA PHE A 91 -12.00 11.04 7.90
C PHE A 91 -11.49 9.63 7.57
N ARG A 92 -11.07 8.86 8.57
CA ARG A 92 -10.57 7.49 8.36
C ARG A 92 -11.68 6.54 7.90
N THR A 93 -12.88 6.71 8.43
CA THR A 93 -14.02 5.84 8.13
C THR A 93 -14.66 6.21 6.79
N TYR A 94 -14.53 7.47 6.36
CA TYR A 94 -15.06 7.94 5.08
C TYR A 94 -14.13 7.57 3.92
N GLN A 95 -14.45 6.48 3.21
CA GLN A 95 -13.89 6.24 1.88
C GLN A 95 -14.68 7.04 0.86
N ALA A 96 -14.08 8.11 0.34
CA ALA A 96 -14.68 8.85 -0.77
C ALA A 96 -14.79 7.92 -1.99
N THR A 97 -16.00 7.45 -2.28
CA THR A 97 -16.28 6.66 -3.49
C THR A 97 -16.01 7.57 -4.70
N THR A 98 -14.86 7.37 -5.35
CA THR A 98 -14.29 8.30 -6.34
C THR A 98 -15.03 8.35 -7.68
N THR A 99 -16.26 7.86 -7.77
CA THR A 99 -17.01 7.77 -9.04
C THR A 99 -17.95 8.95 -9.29
N THR A 100 -18.11 9.90 -8.36
CA THR A 100 -19.04 11.04 -8.53
C THR A 100 -18.51 12.39 -8.04
N LEU A 101 -17.19 12.60 -8.06
CA LEU A 101 -16.62 13.96 -8.04
C LEU A 101 -16.47 14.39 -9.51
N ASP A 102 -17.60 14.76 -10.12
CA ASP A 102 -17.64 15.45 -11.40
C ASP A 102 -16.95 16.81 -11.21
N ALA A 103 -15.70 16.91 -11.67
CA ALA A 103 -14.88 18.11 -11.59
C ALA A 103 -15.31 19.14 -12.65
N SER A 104 -16.62 19.36 -12.80
CA SER A 104 -17.17 20.42 -13.64
C SER A 104 -17.39 21.67 -12.77
N PRO A 105 -16.62 22.75 -12.94
CA PRO A 105 -16.61 23.91 -12.06
C PRO A 105 -17.82 24.86 -12.31
N THR A 106 -18.95 24.34 -12.75
CA THR A 106 -20.07 25.15 -13.24
C THR A 106 -21.00 25.65 -12.11
N HIS A 107 -20.91 25.09 -10.90
CA HIS A 107 -21.78 25.48 -9.78
C HIS A 107 -21.25 26.61 -8.88
N ALA A 108 -20.07 27.16 -9.15
CA ALA A 108 -19.46 28.23 -8.35
C ALA A 108 -19.55 29.62 -9.00
N LEU A 109 -20.56 29.86 -9.84
CA LEU A 109 -20.86 31.23 -10.31
C LEU A 109 -21.73 31.94 -9.26
N PRO A 110 -21.35 33.15 -8.80
CA PRO A 110 -22.19 33.95 -7.93
C PRO A 110 -23.47 34.36 -8.68
N PRO A 111 -24.62 34.51 -7.98
CA PRO A 111 -25.88 34.91 -8.62
C PRO A 111 -25.73 36.29 -9.24
N GLU A 112 -25.94 36.38 -10.57
CA GLU A 112 -26.00 37.67 -11.24
C GLU A 112 -27.22 38.48 -10.79
N PRO A 113 -27.11 39.82 -10.69
CA PRO A 113 -28.22 40.67 -10.30
C PRO A 113 -29.30 40.69 -11.38
N ILE A 114 -30.50 40.24 -11.02
CA ILE A 114 -31.69 40.23 -11.88
C ILE A 114 -32.09 41.69 -12.16
N ALA A 115 -31.84 42.15 -13.39
CA ALA A 115 -32.36 43.40 -13.88
C ALA A 115 -33.86 43.26 -14.20
N SER A 116 -34.68 44.05 -13.52
CA SER A 116 -36.09 44.26 -13.82
C SER A 116 -36.30 44.67 -15.27
N SER A 117 -37.16 43.95 -16.00
CA SER A 117 -37.71 44.43 -17.27
C SER A 117 -39.21 44.21 -17.30
N SER A 118 -39.94 45.30 -17.09
CA SER A 118 -41.30 45.48 -17.60
C SER A 118 -41.30 45.35 -19.12
N HIS A 119 -42.39 44.83 -19.69
CA HIS A 119 -43.09 45.27 -20.91
C HIS A 119 -43.89 44.11 -21.50
N LEU A 120 -45.22 44.19 -21.35
CA LEU A 120 -46.20 43.49 -22.18
C LEU A 120 -46.21 44.12 -23.58
N PRO A 121 -46.63 43.38 -24.62
CA PRO A 121 -48.01 43.58 -25.07
C PRO A 121 -48.76 42.33 -25.57
N LEU A 122 -50.09 42.47 -25.49
CA LEU A 122 -51.17 41.81 -26.24
C LEU A 122 -50.80 41.33 -27.66
N THR A 123 -51.33 40.17 -28.09
CA THR A 123 -52.39 40.08 -29.13
C THR A 123 -52.78 38.61 -29.47
N HIS A 124 -54.07 38.31 -29.28
CA HIS A 124 -55.05 37.63 -30.17
C HIS A 124 -54.86 36.17 -30.72
N PRO A 125 -55.98 35.51 -31.11
CA PRO A 125 -56.15 34.05 -31.05
C PRO A 125 -56.15 33.32 -32.42
N SER A 126 -56.03 31.98 -32.36
CA SER A 126 -56.50 30.89 -33.25
C SER A 126 -56.95 31.22 -34.69
N PRO A 127 -56.62 30.37 -35.70
CA PRO A 127 -57.52 29.23 -36.01
C PRO A 127 -56.93 27.96 -36.68
N VAL A 128 -57.60 26.83 -36.41
CA VAL A 128 -58.11 25.80 -37.37
C VAL A 128 -57.13 24.95 -38.21
N ALA A 129 -57.07 23.67 -37.77
CA ALA A 129 -57.26 22.41 -38.51
C ALA A 129 -56.29 21.87 -39.59
N SER A 130 -56.13 20.53 -39.46
CA SER A 130 -56.03 19.51 -40.52
C SER A 130 -54.65 19.07 -41.01
N SER A 131 -54.28 17.86 -40.56
CA SER A 131 -54.10 16.66 -41.41
C SER A 131 -52.69 16.07 -41.57
N THR A 132 -52.68 14.75 -41.33
CA THR A 132 -51.93 13.64 -41.96
C THR A 132 -50.49 13.26 -41.55
N GLN A 133 -50.39 11.98 -41.13
CA GLN A 133 -49.36 10.95 -41.35
C GLN A 133 -48.02 11.04 -40.59
N LEU A 134 -47.81 10.22 -39.55
CA LEU A 134 -47.37 8.79 -39.54
C LEU A 134 -45.89 8.57 -39.93
N ALA A 135 -45.03 8.43 -38.92
CA ALA A 135 -43.87 7.54 -38.93
C ALA A 135 -43.40 7.24 -37.48
N PRO A 136 -42.88 6.04 -37.17
CA PRO A 136 -42.58 5.60 -35.81
C PRO A 136 -41.15 5.98 -35.41
N THR A 137 -40.99 6.70 -34.30
CA THR A 137 -39.68 6.89 -33.66
C THR A 137 -39.73 6.46 -32.20
N SER A 138 -38.65 5.75 -31.85
CA SER A 138 -38.35 5.04 -30.62
C SER A 138 -38.65 5.81 -29.31
N PRO A 139 -38.89 5.12 -28.19
CA PRO A 139 -39.12 5.76 -26.91
C PRO A 139 -37.84 6.45 -26.42
N SER A 140 -37.75 7.76 -26.62
CA SER A 140 -36.87 8.61 -25.83
C SER A 140 -37.41 8.68 -24.41
N CYS A 141 -36.63 8.16 -23.47
CA CYS A 141 -36.83 8.35 -22.04
C CYS A 141 -36.82 9.86 -21.74
N THR A 142 -38.00 10.43 -21.56
CA THR A 142 -38.15 11.76 -20.97
C THR A 142 -37.74 11.64 -19.51
N SER A 143 -36.58 12.21 -19.19
CA SER A 143 -36.15 12.43 -17.81
C SER A 143 -37.22 13.27 -17.12
N SER A 144 -37.96 12.62 -16.22
CA SER A 144 -38.88 13.26 -15.29
C SER A 144 -38.10 14.34 -14.51
N ARG A 145 -38.25 15.60 -14.91
CA ARG A 145 -37.98 16.75 -14.04
C ARG A 145 -38.99 16.65 -12.91
N ARG A 146 -38.59 15.99 -11.81
CA ARG A 146 -39.23 16.20 -10.52
C ARG A 146 -39.00 17.65 -10.15
N PHE A 147 -40.09 18.41 -10.12
CA PHE A 147 -40.19 19.62 -9.32
C PHE A 147 -39.77 19.23 -7.90
N HIS A 148 -38.58 19.68 -7.50
CA HIS A 148 -38.15 19.57 -6.12
C HIS A 148 -38.79 20.74 -5.39
N ASP A 149 -39.77 20.40 -4.55
CA ASP A 149 -40.35 21.28 -3.55
C ASP A 149 -39.22 21.82 -2.66
N GLU A 150 -39.13 23.15 -2.55
CA GLU A 150 -37.96 23.92 -2.09
C GLU A 150 -37.94 24.12 -0.57
N THR A 151 -38.71 23.33 0.19
CA THR A 151 -38.99 23.61 1.62
C THR A 151 -38.57 22.55 2.63
N ASP A 152 -38.01 21.42 2.21
CA ASP A 152 -37.34 20.47 3.10
C ASP A 152 -35.87 20.36 2.72
N ASP A 153 -35.04 21.28 3.23
CA ASP A 153 -33.59 21.22 3.08
C ASP A 153 -33.10 19.92 3.76
N PRO A 154 -32.72 18.89 2.98
CA PRO A 154 -32.61 17.55 3.51
C PRO A 154 -31.44 17.49 4.47
N VAL A 155 -31.83 17.22 5.72
CA VAL A 155 -31.07 16.79 6.89
C VAL A 155 -29.58 16.66 6.62
N ASP A 156 -28.85 17.47 7.37
CA ASP A 156 -27.41 17.62 7.39
C ASP A 156 -26.68 16.31 7.76
N THR A 157 -26.68 15.36 6.83
CA THR A 157 -26.11 14.04 7.05
C THR A 157 -24.59 14.14 7.15
N PRO A 158 -23.95 13.37 8.06
CA PRO A 158 -22.50 13.35 8.19
C PRO A 158 -21.75 13.12 6.86
N SER A 159 -22.31 12.29 5.97
CA SER A 159 -21.76 12.04 4.63
C SER A 159 -21.78 13.29 3.72
N LYS A 160 -22.82 14.13 3.79
CA LYS A 160 -22.91 15.40 3.05
C LYS A 160 -21.89 16.40 3.59
N ARG A 161 -21.78 16.54 4.92
CA ARG A 161 -20.74 17.37 5.56
C ARG A 161 -19.33 16.94 5.16
N MET A 162 -19.07 15.63 5.14
CA MET A 162 -17.76 15.10 4.76
C MET A 162 -17.44 15.31 3.28
N ARG A 163 -18.44 15.21 2.40
CA ARG A 163 -18.29 15.52 0.97
C ARG A 163 -18.00 17.01 0.77
N ILE A 164 -18.77 17.90 1.42
CA ILE A 164 -18.56 19.36 1.36
C ILE A 164 -17.16 19.72 1.87
N LEU A 165 -16.74 19.12 2.99
CA LEU A 165 -15.41 19.35 3.54
C LEU A 165 -14.33 18.86 2.57
N SER A 166 -14.48 17.65 2.03
CA SER A 166 -13.54 17.09 1.05
C SER A 166 -13.45 17.93 -0.22
N SER A 167 -14.57 18.45 -0.73
CA SER A 167 -14.58 19.36 -1.87
C SER A 167 -13.93 20.71 -1.53
N SER A 168 -14.22 21.27 -0.35
CA SER A 168 -13.60 22.53 0.10
C SER A 168 -12.08 22.38 0.26
N LEU A 169 -11.61 21.25 0.79
CA LEU A 169 -10.17 20.94 0.83
C LEU A 169 -9.60 20.80 -0.58
N ALA A 170 -10.26 20.04 -1.47
CA ALA A 170 -9.84 19.85 -2.85
C ALA A 170 -9.72 21.17 -3.64
N SER A 171 -10.58 22.15 -3.36
CA SER A 171 -10.57 23.47 -4.02
C SER A 171 -9.45 24.40 -3.54
N THR A 172 -8.79 24.10 -2.43
CA THR A 172 -7.68 24.94 -1.93
C THR A 172 -6.33 24.39 -2.41
N SER A 173 -5.41 25.28 -2.79
CA SER A 173 -4.05 24.88 -3.20
C SER A 173 -3.32 24.12 -2.09
N SER A 174 -3.53 24.51 -0.84
CA SER A 174 -2.95 23.88 0.34
C SER A 174 -3.76 22.71 0.91
N GLY A 175 -5.02 22.49 0.55
CA GLY A 175 -5.83 21.38 1.08
C GLY A 175 -6.00 20.23 0.09
N SER A 176 -5.83 20.50 -1.20
CA SER A 176 -6.01 19.51 -2.27
C SER A 176 -5.07 18.30 -2.14
N PHE A 177 -3.90 18.50 -1.52
CA PHE A 177 -2.98 17.40 -1.23
C PHE A 177 -3.60 16.35 -0.30
N LEU A 178 -4.48 16.75 0.64
CA LEU A 178 -5.12 15.84 1.58
C LEU A 178 -6.16 14.96 0.91
N THR A 179 -6.68 15.33 -0.25
CA THR A 179 -7.71 14.56 -0.96
C THR A 179 -7.21 13.94 -2.25
N SER A 180 -6.06 14.40 -2.78
CA SER A 180 -5.45 13.85 -3.99
C SER A 180 -4.93 12.42 -3.79
N LYS A 181 -5.02 11.60 -4.84
CA LYS A 181 -4.41 10.26 -4.89
C LYS A 181 -2.91 10.30 -5.23
N ASN A 182 -2.38 11.48 -5.58
CA ASN A 182 -1.00 11.60 -6.02
C ASN A 182 -0.06 11.43 -4.82
N PRO A 183 0.88 10.47 -4.87
CA PRO A 183 1.79 10.22 -3.76
C PRO A 183 2.72 11.42 -3.55
N TYR A 184 2.98 11.76 -2.28
CA TYR A 184 3.98 12.76 -1.92
C TYR A 184 5.35 12.39 -2.54
N THR A 185 5.93 13.32 -3.28
CA THR A 185 7.29 13.21 -3.80
C THR A 185 8.23 14.07 -2.96
N SER A 186 9.53 13.77 -2.96
CA SER A 186 10.53 14.60 -2.27
C SER A 186 10.61 16.04 -2.78
N ASN A 187 10.04 16.31 -3.96
CA ASN A 187 10.17 17.60 -4.64
C ASN A 187 9.03 18.57 -4.31
N THR A 188 7.98 18.14 -3.62
CA THR A 188 6.91 19.02 -3.15
C THR A 188 7.33 19.67 -1.82
N PRO A 189 7.70 20.97 -1.79
CA PRO A 189 8.09 21.64 -0.57
C PRO A 189 6.91 21.66 0.41
N PHE A 190 7.16 21.29 1.66
CA PHE A 190 6.14 21.34 2.70
C PHE A 190 5.71 22.80 2.90
N PRO A 191 4.41 23.14 2.76
CA PRO A 191 3.97 24.49 3.06
C PRO A 191 4.33 24.80 4.51
N ARG A 192 4.93 25.98 4.75
CA ARG A 192 5.23 26.44 6.11
C ARG A 192 3.90 26.79 6.78
N LEU A 193 3.31 25.80 7.46
CA LEU A 193 1.97 25.92 8.04
C LEU A 193 1.89 26.92 9.21
N LEU A 194 3.04 27.37 9.76
CA LEU A 194 3.09 28.27 10.91
C LEU A 194 3.40 29.72 10.48
N GLU A 195 2.51 30.35 9.72
CA GLU A 195 2.60 31.80 9.57
C GLU A 195 1.97 32.46 10.81
N LYS A 196 2.84 32.89 11.74
CA LYS A 196 2.42 33.69 12.90
C LYS A 196 2.03 35.07 12.41
N LYS A 197 0.78 35.27 11.99
CA LYS A 197 0.27 36.62 11.71
C LYS A 197 0.33 37.44 13.00
N PRO A 198 1.12 38.52 13.10
CA PRO A 198 1.22 39.32 14.32
C PRO A 198 -0.17 39.87 14.71
N LEU A 199 -0.49 39.84 16.01
CA LEU A 199 -1.69 40.51 16.51
C LEU A 199 -1.38 41.99 16.53
N ASN A 200 -2.00 42.75 15.65
CA ASN A 200 -1.96 44.21 15.69
C ASN A 200 -2.91 44.74 16.77
N LEU A 201 -2.81 44.21 17.99
CA LEU A 201 -3.60 44.65 19.15
C LEU A 201 -2.67 45.36 20.14
N ALA A 202 -3.09 46.53 20.63
CA ALA A 202 -2.34 47.27 21.64
C ALA A 202 -2.23 46.43 22.93
N ALA A 203 -1.02 46.27 23.47
CA ALA A 203 -0.79 45.47 24.67
C ALA A 203 -1.71 45.90 25.83
N PRO A 204 -2.29 44.96 26.60
CA PRO A 204 -3.11 45.32 27.76
C PRO A 204 -2.27 46.09 28.79
N LYS A 205 -2.79 47.21 29.29
CA LYS A 205 -2.13 48.00 30.32
C LYS A 205 -2.35 47.34 31.69
N TRP A 206 -1.49 46.39 32.07
CA TRP A 206 -1.61 45.69 33.36
C TRP A 206 -1.27 46.57 34.57
N SER A 207 -0.52 47.65 34.36
CA SER A 207 -0.14 48.61 35.40
C SER A 207 -1.33 49.31 36.09
N LEU A 208 -2.54 49.24 35.52
CA LEU A 208 -3.73 49.79 36.19
C LEU A 208 -4.11 49.02 37.46
N LEU A 209 -3.71 47.74 37.57
CA LEU A 209 -3.95 46.91 38.75
C LEU A 209 -3.11 47.32 39.96
N GLU A 210 -1.97 47.96 39.74
CA GLU A 210 -1.04 48.38 40.80
C GLU A 210 -1.45 49.73 41.43
N GLN A 211 -2.35 50.47 40.79
CA GLN A 211 -2.72 51.84 41.20
C GLN A 211 -3.92 51.92 42.17
N SER A 212 -4.52 50.78 42.53
CA SER A 212 -5.73 50.72 43.36
C SER A 212 -5.48 50.72 44.88
N GLY A 213 -4.24 50.81 45.34
CA GLY A 213 -3.86 50.56 46.74
C GLY A 213 -3.82 51.75 47.72
N GLY A 214 -4.27 52.94 47.34
CA GLY A 214 -4.23 54.11 48.23
C GLY A 214 -5.58 54.42 48.87
N GLU A 215 -5.69 54.34 50.20
CA GLU A 215 -6.88 54.72 51.00
C GLU A 215 -7.13 56.25 51.07
N GLU A 216 -6.62 57.00 50.10
CA GLU A 216 -6.79 58.45 50.06
C GLU A 216 -8.18 58.80 49.50
N TYR A 217 -8.87 59.74 50.13
CA TYR A 217 -10.22 60.14 49.73
C TYR A 217 -10.24 60.67 48.29
N ARG A 218 -10.84 59.91 47.36
CA ARG A 218 -10.96 60.28 45.94
C ARG A 218 -12.26 61.03 45.67
N SER A 219 -12.19 62.10 44.89
CA SER A 219 -13.38 62.81 44.38
C SER A 219 -14.21 61.92 43.45
N HIS A 220 -15.53 62.11 43.41
CA HIS A 220 -16.46 61.40 42.54
C HIS A 220 -16.02 61.40 41.06
N LEU A 221 -15.64 62.57 40.54
CA LEU A 221 -15.17 62.72 39.16
C LEU A 221 -13.91 61.90 38.88
N SER A 222 -13.02 61.76 39.87
CA SER A 222 -11.82 60.92 39.74
C SER A 222 -12.17 59.44 39.67
N MET A 223 -13.16 59.00 40.43
CA MET A 223 -13.63 57.61 40.40
C MET A 223 -14.34 57.29 39.08
N GLU A 224 -15.13 58.21 38.53
CA GLU A 224 -15.76 58.04 37.22
C GLU A 224 -14.73 57.90 36.10
N ALA A 225 -13.72 58.78 36.06
CA ALA A 225 -12.64 58.71 35.09
C ALA A 225 -11.82 57.41 35.22
N GLU A 226 -11.58 56.95 36.45
CA GLU A 226 -10.92 55.68 36.69
C GLU A 226 -11.76 54.49 36.22
N ASN A 227 -13.07 54.50 36.47
CA ASN A 227 -14.01 53.47 36.02
C ASN A 227 -14.07 53.39 34.49
N GLU A 228 -14.10 54.52 33.79
CA GLU A 228 -14.02 54.54 32.32
C GLU A 228 -12.69 53.94 31.82
N ARG A 229 -11.58 54.33 32.45
CA ARG A 229 -10.24 53.81 32.11
C ARG A 229 -10.14 52.30 32.35
N LEU A 230 -10.64 51.80 33.47
CA LEU A 230 -10.67 50.37 33.80
C LEU A 230 -11.60 49.60 32.85
N THR A 231 -12.76 50.17 32.52
CA THR A 231 -13.69 49.58 31.55
C THR A 231 -13.06 49.48 30.15
N GLY A 232 -12.35 50.51 29.71
CA GLY A 232 -11.59 50.49 28.46
C GLY A 232 -10.48 49.43 28.46
N ALA A 233 -9.73 49.32 29.55
CA ALA A 233 -8.70 48.29 29.70
C ALA A 233 -9.27 46.87 29.71
N LEU A 234 -10.41 46.66 30.38
CA LEU A 234 -11.11 45.38 30.40
C LEU A 234 -11.61 44.99 28.99
N LYS A 235 -12.17 45.94 28.23
CA LYS A 235 -12.56 45.73 26.83
C LYS A 235 -11.36 45.32 25.97
N ASN A 236 -10.21 46.00 26.12
CA ASN A 236 -8.99 45.63 25.40
C ASN A 236 -8.50 44.22 25.79
N ALA A 237 -8.44 43.92 27.09
CA ALA A 237 -8.06 42.58 27.56
C ALA A 237 -8.99 41.48 27.03
N LYS A 238 -10.30 41.74 26.97
CA LYS A 238 -11.27 40.84 26.36
C LYS A 238 -10.99 40.61 24.87
N SER A 239 -10.71 41.68 24.11
CA SER A 239 -10.33 41.54 22.69
C SER A 239 -9.07 40.72 22.49
N HIS A 240 -8.07 40.83 23.38
CA HIS A 240 -6.90 39.95 23.36
C HIS A 240 -7.28 38.49 23.60
N LEU A 241 -8.08 38.20 24.61
CA LEU A 241 -8.53 36.83 24.91
C LEU A 241 -9.29 36.20 23.74
N ASP A 242 -10.19 36.96 23.12
CA ASP A 242 -10.94 36.47 21.96
C ASP A 242 -10.01 36.18 20.78
N ALA A 243 -9.02 37.04 20.53
CA ALA A 243 -8.03 36.82 19.47
C ALA A 243 -7.05 35.67 19.77
N TYR A 244 -6.77 35.41 21.06
CA TYR A 244 -5.99 34.23 21.47
C TYR A 244 -6.77 32.94 21.27
N LYS A 245 -8.08 32.92 21.57
CA LYS A 245 -8.93 31.75 21.31
C LYS A 245 -9.01 31.41 19.83
N GLU A 246 -9.21 32.42 18.97
CA GLU A 246 -9.20 32.22 17.52
C GLU A 246 -7.87 31.61 17.03
N ARG A 247 -6.74 32.10 17.56
CA ARG A 247 -5.42 31.51 17.24
C ARG A 247 -5.26 30.09 17.75
N GLU A 248 -5.76 29.78 18.95
CA GLU A 248 -5.72 28.43 19.51
C GLU A 248 -6.50 27.46 18.63
N GLU A 249 -7.67 27.86 18.14
CA GLU A 249 -8.46 27.08 17.18
C GLU A 249 -7.70 26.84 15.87
N ILE A 250 -7.03 27.87 15.33
CA ILE A 250 -6.18 27.74 14.13
C ILE A 250 -5.03 26.75 14.38
N TYR A 251 -4.33 26.87 15.51
CA TYR A 251 -3.24 25.95 15.86
C TYR A 251 -3.72 24.52 16.07
N ALA A 252 -4.87 24.34 16.72
CA ALA A 252 -5.48 23.03 16.90
C ALA A 252 -5.81 22.40 15.53
N ALA A 253 -6.49 23.14 14.65
CA ALA A 253 -6.81 22.68 13.29
C ALA A 253 -5.55 22.31 12.49
N GLN A 254 -4.51 23.13 12.59
CA GLN A 254 -3.24 22.86 11.93
C GLN A 254 -2.57 21.59 12.46
N ALA A 255 -2.60 21.36 13.78
CA ALA A 255 -2.06 20.14 14.38
C ALA A 255 -2.80 18.88 13.87
N VAL A 256 -4.13 18.95 13.71
CA VAL A 256 -4.91 17.86 13.10
C VAL A 256 -4.46 17.60 11.66
N ILE A 257 -4.29 18.65 10.85
CA ILE A 257 -3.86 18.53 9.46
C ILE A 257 -2.47 17.90 9.36
N GLN A 258 -1.54 18.31 10.22
CA GLN A 258 -0.19 17.74 10.28
C GLN A 258 -0.23 16.25 10.63
N ASP A 259 -1.02 15.87 11.63
CA ASP A 259 -1.17 14.46 12.04
C ASP A 259 -1.75 13.60 10.91
N LEU A 260 -2.80 14.07 10.24
CA LEU A 260 -3.38 13.40 9.06
C LEU A 260 -2.36 13.26 7.92
N THR A 261 -1.51 14.27 7.71
CA THR A 261 -0.47 14.24 6.67
C THR A 261 0.60 13.20 7.01
N LEU A 262 1.08 13.17 8.25
CA LEU A 262 2.05 12.19 8.73
C LEU A 262 1.51 10.77 8.65
N GLU A 263 0.24 10.56 9.00
CA GLU A 263 -0.40 9.26 8.89
C GLU A 263 -0.42 8.77 7.43
N LYS A 264 -0.78 9.64 6.47
CA LYS A 264 -0.74 9.30 5.04
C LYS A 264 0.67 8.98 4.56
N MET A 265 1.67 9.74 4.99
CA MET A 265 3.07 9.46 4.65
C MET A 265 3.51 8.10 5.21
N ASN A 266 3.14 7.79 6.46
CA ASN A 266 3.43 6.50 7.09
C ASN A 266 2.73 5.34 6.37
N GLN A 267 1.47 5.50 5.96
CA GLN A 267 0.76 4.50 5.15
C GLN A 267 1.44 4.28 3.78
N ALA A 268 1.85 5.36 3.10
CA ALA A 268 2.57 5.26 1.84
C ALA A 268 3.94 4.58 1.98
N LEU A 269 4.67 4.86 3.06
CA LEU A 269 5.91 4.17 3.41
C LEU A 269 5.67 2.70 3.70
N HIS A 270 4.67 2.37 4.52
CA HIS A 270 4.31 0.98 4.82
C HIS A 270 3.92 0.20 3.57
N ALA A 271 3.14 0.80 2.65
CA ALA A 271 2.80 0.17 1.37
C ALA A 271 4.04 -0.08 0.49
N LYS A 272 4.99 0.87 0.47
CA LYS A 272 6.28 0.69 -0.24
C LYS A 272 7.14 -0.40 0.42
N GLU A 273 7.21 -0.42 1.74
CA GLU A 273 7.92 -1.44 2.52
C GLU A 273 7.30 -2.83 2.32
N GLU A 274 5.98 -2.94 2.34
CA GLU A 274 5.28 -4.18 2.01
C GLU A 274 5.55 -4.62 0.57
N LYS A 275 5.49 -3.70 -0.40
CA LYS A 275 5.81 -4.02 -1.80
C LYS A 275 7.25 -4.52 -1.92
N LYS A 276 8.19 -3.89 -1.22
CA LYS A 276 9.59 -4.33 -1.15
C LYS A 276 9.72 -5.68 -0.44
N ARG A 277 9.02 -5.91 0.67
CA ARG A 277 8.95 -7.21 1.35
C ARG A 277 8.39 -8.27 0.44
N ARG A 278 7.32 -8.02 -0.33
CA ARG A 278 6.73 -8.97 -1.28
C ARG A 278 7.70 -9.29 -2.43
N LYS A 279 8.38 -8.26 -2.97
CA LYS A 279 9.44 -8.46 -3.98
C LYS A 279 10.60 -9.29 -3.44
N ASN A 280 11.02 -9.04 -2.20
CA ASN A 280 12.13 -9.75 -1.55
C ASN A 280 11.71 -11.12 -0.99
N ALA A 281 10.45 -11.32 -0.63
CA ALA A 281 9.92 -12.58 -0.08
C ALA A 281 9.82 -13.67 -1.15
N LYS A 282 9.81 -13.31 -2.45
CA LYS A 282 10.06 -14.27 -3.53
C LYS A 282 11.51 -14.79 -3.56
N ALA A 283 12.45 -14.12 -2.89
CA ALA A 283 13.86 -14.48 -2.89
C ALA A 283 14.36 -15.06 -1.54
N ASP A 284 13.82 -14.65 -0.40
CA ASP A 284 14.15 -15.29 0.88
C ASP A 284 13.21 -14.90 2.02
N ASN A 285 12.79 -15.91 2.79
CA ASN A 285 12.24 -15.85 4.14
C ASN A 285 10.85 -15.22 4.37
N GLU A 286 9.90 -16.10 4.66
CA GLU A 286 8.83 -15.84 5.63
C GLU A 286 9.44 -15.23 6.89
N VAL A 287 9.26 -13.91 7.00
CA VAL A 287 9.59 -13.14 8.20
C VAL A 287 8.82 -13.76 9.36
N LEU A 288 9.54 -14.13 10.42
CA LEU A 288 8.97 -14.63 11.66
C LEU A 288 7.80 -13.74 12.11
N PRO A 289 6.72 -14.31 12.68
CA PRO A 289 5.52 -13.57 13.07
C PRO A 289 5.77 -12.53 14.18
N ASN A 290 6.99 -12.44 14.67
CA ASN A 290 7.40 -11.52 15.70
C ASN A 290 7.76 -10.21 15.00
N GLN A 291 6.82 -9.25 14.97
CA GLN A 291 6.95 -7.88 14.44
C GLN A 291 8.07 -7.05 15.15
N GLY A 292 9.30 -7.56 15.23
CA GLY A 292 10.43 -6.90 15.90
C GLY A 292 10.32 -6.81 17.42
N LEU A 293 9.31 -7.43 18.05
CA LEU A 293 9.21 -7.51 19.51
C LEU A 293 9.89 -8.79 19.99
N GLY A 294 10.97 -8.63 20.75
CA GLY A 294 11.75 -9.71 21.34
C GLY A 294 10.95 -10.49 22.40
N ARG A 295 10.01 -11.33 21.95
CA ARG A 295 9.39 -12.36 22.80
C ARG A 295 10.33 -13.55 22.97
N LEU A 296 10.23 -14.19 24.14
CA LEU A 296 10.96 -15.40 24.48
C LEU A 296 10.57 -16.54 23.52
N TRP A 297 11.56 -17.23 22.98
CA TRP A 297 11.43 -18.29 21.97
C TRP A 297 10.75 -19.58 22.48
N THR A 298 10.31 -19.60 23.72
CA THR A 298 9.61 -20.73 24.37
C THR A 298 8.10 -20.65 24.25
N ASP A 299 7.55 -19.60 23.63
CA ASP A 299 6.10 -19.45 23.43
C ASP A 299 5.59 -20.54 22.47
N THR A 300 4.51 -21.23 22.84
CA THR A 300 3.94 -22.37 22.07
C THR A 300 3.64 -22.00 20.62
N HIS A 301 3.22 -20.76 20.38
CA HIS A 301 2.99 -20.22 19.05
C HIS A 301 4.23 -20.23 18.14
N VAL A 302 5.44 -20.10 18.69
CA VAL A 302 6.69 -20.16 17.91
C VAL A 302 6.97 -21.59 17.45
N LEU A 303 6.69 -22.58 18.31
CA LEU A 303 6.83 -24.00 17.97
C LEU A 303 5.81 -24.41 16.90
N GLU A 304 4.54 -24.03 17.05
CA GLU A 304 3.50 -24.26 16.03
C GLU A 304 3.84 -23.61 14.69
N PHE A 305 4.45 -22.42 14.71
CA PHE A 305 4.89 -21.73 13.49
C PHE A 305 6.02 -22.51 12.79
N GLN A 306 7.00 -23.00 13.55
CA GLN A 306 8.08 -23.82 13.00
C GLN A 306 7.57 -25.15 12.45
N GLU A 307 6.58 -25.77 13.10
CA GLU A 307 5.94 -26.99 12.62
C GLU A 307 5.18 -26.76 11.31
N ARG A 308 4.30 -25.75 11.25
CA ARG A 308 3.64 -25.37 10.00
C ARG A 308 4.61 -25.07 8.86
N LYS A 309 5.77 -24.49 9.17
CA LYS A 309 6.83 -24.24 8.17
C LYS A 309 7.46 -25.54 7.69
N ARG A 310 7.73 -26.50 8.58
CA ARG A 310 8.23 -27.84 8.22
C ARG A 310 7.21 -28.59 7.37
N ASP A 311 5.93 -28.55 7.75
CA ASP A 311 4.86 -29.24 7.04
C ASP A 311 4.66 -28.67 5.63
N ARG A 312 4.62 -27.34 5.49
CA ARG A 312 4.51 -26.71 4.17
C ARG A 312 5.69 -27.03 3.26
N LEU A 313 6.91 -27.05 3.82
CA LEU A 313 8.10 -27.47 3.05
C LEU A 313 8.02 -28.94 2.65
N ALA A 314 7.51 -29.82 3.52
CA ALA A 314 7.31 -31.23 3.20
C ALA A 314 6.24 -31.41 2.10
N GLU A 315 5.13 -30.68 2.16
CA GLU A 315 4.08 -30.66 1.13
C GLU A 315 4.62 -30.16 -0.21
N GLU A 316 5.39 -29.06 -0.22
CA GLU A 316 5.98 -28.51 -1.45
C GLU A 316 6.99 -29.49 -2.08
N LEU A 317 7.79 -30.17 -1.26
CA LEU A 317 8.71 -31.22 -1.73
C LEU A 317 7.94 -32.40 -2.30
N ALA A 318 6.88 -32.86 -1.62
CA ALA A 318 6.02 -33.94 -2.12
C ALA A 318 5.33 -33.56 -3.44
N GLN A 319 4.87 -32.32 -3.59
CA GLN A 319 4.28 -31.82 -4.83
C GLN A 319 5.33 -31.68 -5.95
N LYS A 320 6.55 -31.28 -5.62
CA LYS A 320 7.67 -31.26 -6.59
C LYS A 320 8.04 -32.66 -7.04
N GLU A 321 8.05 -33.64 -6.14
CA GLU A 321 8.30 -35.04 -6.47
C GLU A 321 7.17 -35.64 -7.32
N SER A 322 5.90 -35.35 -7.00
CA SER A 322 4.77 -35.80 -7.81
C SER A 322 4.79 -35.19 -9.22
N ARG A 323 5.12 -33.89 -9.35
CA ARG A 323 5.30 -33.20 -10.64
C ARG A 323 6.46 -33.80 -11.43
N LYS A 324 7.58 -34.16 -10.79
CA LYS A 324 8.71 -34.86 -11.45
C LYS A 324 8.30 -36.25 -11.92
N ALA A 325 7.61 -37.04 -11.08
CA ALA A 325 7.11 -38.37 -11.43
C ALA A 325 6.13 -38.32 -12.60
N ALA A 326 5.21 -37.34 -12.61
CA ALA A 326 4.29 -37.12 -13.72
C ALA A 326 5.02 -36.78 -15.03
N ARG A 327 6.07 -35.93 -14.98
CA ARG A 327 6.90 -35.61 -16.16
C ARG A 327 7.64 -36.83 -16.68
N VAL A 328 8.20 -37.65 -15.80
CA VAL A 328 8.87 -38.90 -16.19
C VAL A 328 7.88 -39.87 -16.84
N SER A 329 6.68 -40.06 -16.25
CA SER A 329 5.62 -40.90 -16.82
C SER A 329 5.14 -40.41 -18.19
N LYS A 330 4.95 -39.09 -18.36
CA LYS A 330 4.61 -38.49 -19.67
C LYS A 330 5.74 -38.73 -20.70
N LYS A 331 7.00 -38.61 -20.29
CA LYS A 331 8.16 -38.84 -21.15
C LYS A 331 8.28 -40.31 -21.58
N THR A 332 8.09 -41.26 -20.67
CA THR A 332 8.17 -42.71 -20.99
C THR A 332 7.05 -43.12 -21.94
N LYS A 333 5.81 -42.66 -21.72
CA LYS A 333 4.69 -42.93 -22.62
C LYS A 333 4.92 -42.35 -24.02
N LYS A 334 5.45 -41.12 -24.10
CA LYS A 334 5.79 -40.50 -25.40
C LYS A 334 6.88 -41.29 -26.13
N ALA A 335 7.86 -41.84 -25.41
CA ALA A 335 8.89 -42.70 -25.99
C ALA A 335 8.30 -44.00 -26.55
N ALA A 336 7.45 -44.70 -25.77
CA ALA A 336 6.78 -45.92 -26.22
C ALA A 336 5.93 -45.69 -27.49
N LEU A 337 5.17 -44.59 -27.53
CA LEU A 337 4.39 -44.21 -28.71
C LEU A 337 5.24 -43.91 -29.95
N GLU A 338 6.44 -43.35 -29.75
CA GLU A 338 7.36 -43.10 -30.86
C GLU A 338 7.96 -44.40 -31.40
N ASP A 339 8.21 -45.38 -30.53
CA ASP A 339 8.72 -46.69 -30.93
C ASP A 339 7.65 -47.51 -31.68
N GLU A 340 6.40 -47.54 -31.19
CA GLU A 340 5.26 -48.15 -31.93
C GLU A 340 5.05 -47.50 -33.29
N TRP A 341 5.19 -46.17 -33.37
CA TRP A 341 5.06 -45.46 -34.64
C TRP A 341 6.14 -45.85 -35.65
N LYS A 342 7.39 -46.06 -35.20
CA LYS A 342 8.47 -46.52 -36.08
C LYS A 342 8.21 -47.93 -36.61
N GLU A 343 7.74 -48.84 -35.76
CA GLU A 343 7.38 -50.21 -36.17
C GLU A 343 6.30 -50.19 -37.27
N ILE A 344 5.24 -49.39 -37.09
CA ILE A 344 4.19 -49.19 -38.10
C ILE A 344 4.74 -48.60 -39.41
N GLN A 345 5.71 -47.69 -39.33
CA GLN A 345 6.36 -47.12 -40.52
C GLN A 345 7.19 -48.16 -41.28
N GLU A 346 7.92 -49.01 -40.56
CA GLU A 346 8.72 -50.08 -41.15
C GLU A 346 7.82 -51.12 -41.82
N GLU A 347 6.75 -51.56 -41.15
CA GLU A 347 5.75 -52.47 -41.73
C GLU A 347 5.10 -51.88 -42.99
N HIS A 348 4.75 -50.59 -42.97
CA HIS A 348 4.16 -49.91 -44.12
C HIS A 348 5.15 -49.80 -45.29
N ALA A 349 6.43 -49.56 -45.00
CA ALA A 349 7.48 -49.53 -46.02
C ALA A 349 7.63 -50.90 -46.70
N VAL A 350 7.66 -51.99 -45.93
CA VAL A 350 7.68 -53.36 -46.45
C VAL A 350 6.42 -53.66 -47.27
N ALA A 351 5.24 -53.28 -46.79
CA ALA A 351 3.98 -53.44 -47.51
C ALA A 351 3.96 -52.66 -48.84
N CYS A 352 4.52 -51.45 -48.86
CA CYS A 352 4.64 -50.66 -50.09
C CYS A 352 5.61 -51.29 -51.10
N LEU A 353 6.72 -51.85 -50.64
CA LEU A 353 7.66 -52.58 -51.50
C LEU A 353 6.99 -53.81 -52.13
N ASN A 354 6.31 -54.63 -51.32
CA ASN A 354 5.58 -55.80 -51.79
C ASN A 354 4.44 -55.45 -52.75
N TRP A 355 3.75 -54.32 -52.50
CA TRP A 355 2.72 -53.82 -53.41
C TRP A 355 3.32 -53.39 -54.75
N ASN A 356 4.43 -52.64 -54.74
CA ASN A 356 5.12 -52.23 -55.96
C ASN A 356 5.55 -53.44 -56.80
N THR A 357 6.20 -54.43 -56.19
CA THR A 357 6.64 -55.65 -56.89
C THR A 357 5.46 -56.45 -57.48
N THR A 358 4.34 -56.52 -56.75
CA THR A 358 3.11 -57.14 -57.25
C THR A 358 2.52 -56.36 -58.44
N CYS A 359 2.50 -55.02 -58.36
CA CYS A 359 2.03 -54.17 -59.45
C CYS A 359 2.91 -54.29 -60.70
N GLU A 360 4.23 -54.33 -60.56
CA GLU A 360 5.18 -54.56 -61.66
C GLU A 360 4.99 -55.94 -62.29
N GLY A 361 4.74 -56.97 -61.48
CA GLY A 361 4.41 -58.31 -61.96
C GLY A 361 3.13 -58.36 -62.79
N LEU A 362 2.05 -57.73 -62.32
CA LEU A 362 0.77 -57.66 -63.04
C LEU A 362 0.85 -56.82 -64.32
N GLN A 363 1.65 -55.75 -64.33
CA GLN A 363 1.92 -54.97 -65.53
C GLN A 363 2.66 -55.82 -66.58
N SER A 364 3.63 -56.62 -66.16
CA SER A 364 4.36 -57.54 -67.03
C SER A 364 3.46 -58.64 -67.62
N GLN A 365 2.35 -58.97 -66.96
CA GLN A 365 1.35 -59.95 -67.42
C GLN A 365 0.26 -59.33 -68.33
N GLY A 366 0.36 -58.05 -68.70
CA GLY A 366 -0.56 -57.41 -69.65
C GLY A 366 -1.87 -56.88 -69.04
N VAL A 367 -1.94 -56.70 -67.72
CA VAL A 367 -3.07 -56.04 -67.06
C VAL A 367 -2.97 -54.51 -67.27
N ILE A 368 -3.58 -54.00 -68.36
CA ILE A 368 -3.46 -52.59 -68.79
C ILE A 368 -4.37 -51.64 -67.99
N LYS A 369 -5.46 -52.15 -67.41
CA LYS A 369 -6.47 -51.30 -66.77
C LYS A 369 -6.07 -51.00 -65.33
N LYS A 370 -5.92 -49.70 -65.01
CA LYS A 370 -5.64 -49.18 -63.65
C LYS A 370 -6.61 -49.65 -62.55
N ARG A 371 -7.80 -50.13 -62.94
CA ARG A 371 -8.88 -50.58 -62.03
C ARG A 371 -8.58 -51.95 -61.43
N ASP A 372 -7.77 -52.74 -62.12
CA ASP A 372 -7.50 -54.14 -61.79
C ASP A 372 -6.21 -54.30 -60.98
N LEU A 373 -5.46 -53.21 -60.76
CA LEU A 373 -4.32 -53.19 -59.85
C LEU A 373 -4.79 -53.15 -58.38
N PRO A 374 -4.10 -53.85 -57.47
CA PRO A 374 -4.41 -53.79 -56.05
C PRO A 374 -4.32 -52.35 -55.53
N LYS A 375 -5.17 -51.99 -54.56
CA LYS A 375 -5.12 -50.67 -53.92
C LYS A 375 -3.81 -50.52 -53.14
N LYS A 376 -3.23 -49.31 -53.18
CA LYS A 376 -2.00 -49.00 -52.43
C LYS A 376 -2.27 -49.12 -50.92
N PRO A 377 -1.37 -49.77 -50.15
CA PRO A 377 -1.49 -49.84 -48.70
C PRO A 377 -1.60 -48.45 -48.07
N THR A 378 -2.61 -48.25 -47.22
CA THR A 378 -2.77 -47.04 -46.39
C THR A 378 -2.28 -47.31 -44.98
N HIS A 379 -1.53 -46.38 -44.38
CA HIS A 379 -1.14 -46.47 -42.97
C HIS A 379 -1.98 -45.54 -42.11
N ILE A 380 -2.11 -45.89 -40.83
CA ILE A 380 -2.70 -45.01 -39.82
C ILE A 380 -1.83 -43.77 -39.65
N THR A 381 -2.42 -42.58 -39.50
CA THR A 381 -1.61 -41.38 -39.25
C THR A 381 -1.12 -41.33 -37.81
N LYS A 382 0.05 -40.72 -37.55
CA LYS A 382 0.58 -40.52 -36.18
C LYS A 382 -0.45 -39.86 -35.25
N LYS A 383 -1.26 -38.92 -35.77
CA LYS A 383 -2.35 -38.28 -35.03
C LYS A 383 -3.44 -39.27 -34.63
N ALA A 384 -3.83 -40.17 -35.52
CA ALA A 384 -4.82 -41.20 -35.24
C ALA A 384 -4.30 -42.24 -34.22
N LEU A 385 -3.02 -42.63 -34.32
CA LEU A 385 -2.38 -43.49 -33.32
C LEU A 385 -2.32 -42.82 -31.93
N THR A 386 -1.91 -41.55 -31.91
CA THR A 386 -1.90 -40.72 -30.70
C THR A 386 -3.30 -40.63 -30.09
N ALA A 387 -4.33 -40.38 -30.88
CA ALA A 387 -5.72 -40.32 -30.42
C ALA A 387 -6.27 -41.67 -29.93
N LEU A 388 -5.79 -42.79 -30.46
CA LEU A 388 -6.13 -44.13 -29.96
C LEU A 388 -5.51 -44.40 -28.60
N CYS A 389 -4.28 -43.92 -28.37
CA CYS A 389 -3.52 -44.17 -27.14
C CYS A 389 -3.81 -43.14 -26.02
N LEU A 390 -4.18 -41.90 -26.37
CA LEU A 390 -4.49 -40.83 -25.40
C LEU A 390 -5.97 -40.69 -25.05
N LYS A 391 -6.88 -41.48 -25.65
CA LYS A 391 -8.32 -41.48 -25.32
C LYS A 391 -8.61 -41.74 -23.84
N ASP A 392 -7.65 -42.26 -23.09
CA ASP A 392 -7.76 -42.53 -21.65
C ASP A 392 -7.16 -41.44 -20.74
N PHE A 393 -6.60 -40.34 -21.28
CA PHE A 393 -5.80 -39.38 -20.49
C PHE A 393 -6.34 -37.95 -20.37
N ASP A 394 -7.34 -37.55 -21.16
CA ASP A 394 -7.68 -36.13 -21.34
C ASP A 394 -8.87 -35.60 -20.50
N THR A 395 -9.44 -36.35 -19.55
CA THR A 395 -10.64 -35.85 -18.85
C THR A 395 -10.45 -35.02 -17.60
N ASP A 396 -9.31 -35.05 -16.88
CA ASP A 396 -9.34 -34.57 -15.48
C ASP A 396 -8.20 -33.65 -14.98
N ASN A 397 -7.37 -33.00 -15.81
CA ASN A 397 -6.27 -32.20 -15.22
C ASN A 397 -5.77 -30.95 -15.95
N ASP A 398 -6.67 -30.18 -16.57
CA ASP A 398 -6.39 -28.81 -17.05
C ASP A 398 -6.70 -27.75 -15.96
N MET A 399 -6.17 -27.92 -14.75
CA MET A 399 -6.31 -26.92 -13.66
C MET A 399 -5.00 -26.24 -13.22
N ASP A 400 -3.85 -26.60 -13.79
CA ASP A 400 -2.58 -25.91 -13.51
C ASP A 400 -2.17 -25.03 -14.71
N GLY A 401 -3.04 -24.08 -15.03
CA GLY A 401 -2.71 -22.91 -15.85
C GLY A 401 -1.85 -21.94 -15.05
N ASP A 402 -0.64 -22.34 -14.67
CA ASP A 402 0.43 -21.41 -14.29
C ASP A 402 0.92 -20.72 -15.57
N GLY A 403 0.09 -19.79 -16.05
CA GLY A 403 0.48 -18.78 -17.01
C GLY A 403 1.54 -17.91 -16.34
N ASP A 404 2.80 -18.25 -16.56
CA ASP A 404 3.95 -17.39 -16.30
C ASP A 404 3.79 -16.17 -17.21
N GLY A 405 3.03 -15.20 -16.72
CA GLY A 405 2.79 -13.90 -17.32
C GLY A 405 4.12 -13.18 -17.42
N ASN A 406 4.80 -13.40 -18.55
CA ASN A 406 5.90 -12.60 -19.01
C ASN A 406 5.35 -11.21 -19.36
N ASP A 407 5.11 -10.39 -18.33
CA ASP A 407 4.83 -8.96 -18.45
C ASP A 407 6.11 -8.31 -18.97
N GLY A 408 6.23 -8.27 -20.29
CA GLY A 408 7.20 -7.42 -20.97
C GLY A 408 6.87 -5.97 -20.66
N ASP A 409 7.65 -5.38 -19.74
CA ASP A 409 7.75 -3.94 -19.56
C ASP A 409 8.19 -3.32 -20.90
N GLY A 410 7.21 -2.87 -21.68
CA GLY A 410 7.39 -1.95 -22.78
C GLY A 410 7.84 -0.61 -22.23
N ASN A 411 9.10 -0.28 -22.50
CA ASN A 411 9.65 1.07 -22.36
C ASN A 411 9.08 1.92 -23.51
N ASP A 412 8.31 2.95 -23.18
CA ASP A 412 8.04 4.12 -24.02
C ASP A 412 8.22 5.39 -23.18
#